data_AF-A0A290Z418-F1
#
_entry.id   AF-A0A290Z418-F1
#
_cell.length_a   1.000
_cell.length_b   1.000
_cell.length_c   1.000
_cell.angle_alpha   90.00
_cell.angle_beta   90.00
_cell.angle_gamma   90.00
#
_symmetry.space_group_name_H-M   'P 1'
#
loop_
_entity.id
_entity.type
_entity.pdbx_description
1 polymer ?
#
loop_
_entity_poly.entity_id
_entity_poly.type
_entity_poly.pdbx_seq_one_letter_code
_entity_poly.pdbx_strand_id
1 'polypeptide(L)'
;MRQSNRTKILEAAFALVQREGLTRLTLESVAVEAGLTKGGLMYHFPAREALLVALHQWLAEQWEAQLEAEAGKKAADTTATERLTAYARVSLESATRADLQLMLESVPHEETTWPWADVLARWSEPAENAEHDDAALTRLVARLAADGLWMYQALGYGELSPELRGRLTERITRLVEDAERG
;
A
#
# COMPACT_ATOMS: atom_id res chain seq x y z
N MET A 1 -18.22 0.92 16.98
CA MET A 1 -17.99 2.38 16.86
C MET A 1 -18.77 2.90 15.66
N ARG A 2 -19.41 4.08 15.75
CA ARG A 2 -20.00 4.72 14.55
C ARG A 2 -18.85 5.20 13.67
N GLN A 3 -18.90 4.90 12.38
CA GLN A 3 -17.92 5.39 11.41
C GLN A 3 -17.96 6.92 11.38
N SER A 4 -16.79 7.56 11.39
CA SER A 4 -16.72 9.03 11.29
C SER A 4 -17.09 9.46 9.86
N ASN A 5 -17.72 10.63 9.71
CA ASN A 5 -17.97 11.21 8.38
C ASN A 5 -16.67 11.39 7.58
N ARG A 6 -15.55 11.64 8.27
CA ARG A 6 -14.22 11.71 7.65
C ARG A 6 -13.84 10.39 6.99
N THR A 7 -13.95 9.27 7.71
CA THR A 7 -13.66 7.92 7.16
C THR A 7 -14.60 7.58 6.00
N LYS A 8 -15.89 7.89 6.14
CA LYS A 8 -16.88 7.67 5.07
C LYS A 8 -16.52 8.42 3.77
N ILE A 9 -16.03 9.66 3.89
CA ILE A 9 -15.57 10.44 2.75
C ILE A 9 -14.34 9.79 2.08
N LEU A 10 -13.39 9.28 2.87
CA LEU A 10 -12.18 8.63 2.35
C LEU A 10 -12.49 7.31 1.63
N GLU A 11 -13.39 6.50 2.18
CA GLU A 11 -13.88 5.28 1.51
C GLU A 11 -14.59 5.60 0.19
N ALA A 12 -15.45 6.62 0.18
CA ALA A 12 -16.11 7.08 -1.03
C ALA A 12 -15.10 7.60 -2.08
N ALA A 13 -14.10 8.37 -1.65
CA ALA A 13 -13.02 8.82 -2.52
C ALA A 13 -12.26 7.65 -3.14
N PHE A 14 -11.87 6.66 -2.32
CA PHE A 14 -11.16 5.47 -2.80
C PHE A 14 -12.00 4.66 -3.80
N ALA A 15 -13.27 4.41 -3.48
CA ALA A 15 -14.18 3.69 -4.37
C ALA A 15 -14.35 4.39 -5.73
N LEU A 16 -14.42 5.73 -5.73
CA LEU A 16 -14.48 6.52 -6.96
C LEU A 16 -13.19 6.37 -7.77
N VAL A 17 -12.02 6.42 -7.14
CA VAL A 17 -10.73 6.25 -7.82
C VAL A 17 -10.60 4.85 -8.42
N GLN A 18 -11.00 3.81 -7.68
CA GLN A 18 -11.01 2.43 -8.19
C GLN A 18 -11.89 2.25 -9.43
N ARG A 19 -13.06 2.93 -9.46
CA ARG A 19 -14.06 2.77 -10.51
C ARG A 19 -13.83 3.66 -11.73
N GLU A 20 -13.46 4.91 -11.48
CA GLU A 20 -13.45 5.98 -12.49
C GLU A 20 -12.06 6.61 -12.71
N GLY A 21 -11.06 6.20 -11.92
CA GLY A 21 -9.72 6.74 -11.96
C GLY A 21 -9.59 8.08 -11.25
N LEU A 22 -8.34 8.49 -11.01
CA LEU A 22 -8.02 9.67 -10.19
C LEU A 22 -8.48 11.01 -10.77
N THR A 23 -8.58 11.10 -12.11
CA THR A 23 -9.00 12.32 -12.82
C THR A 23 -10.43 12.74 -12.50
N ARG A 24 -11.26 11.81 -12.04
CA ARG A 24 -12.67 12.03 -11.69
C ARG A 24 -12.85 12.46 -10.24
N LEU A 25 -11.79 12.40 -9.43
CA LEU A 25 -11.82 12.75 -8.03
C LEU A 25 -11.90 14.27 -7.83
N THR A 26 -13.13 14.74 -7.59
CA THR A 26 -13.45 16.12 -7.20
C THR A 26 -14.22 16.14 -5.88
N LEU A 27 -14.13 17.24 -5.11
CA LEU A 27 -14.89 17.39 -3.86
C LEU A 27 -16.40 17.19 -4.07
N GLU A 28 -16.93 17.56 -5.23
CA GLU A 28 -18.34 17.37 -5.58
C GLU A 28 -18.67 15.90 -5.85
N SER A 29 -17.88 15.22 -6.69
CA SER A 29 -18.08 13.78 -6.96
C SER A 29 -18.01 12.93 -5.70
N VAL A 30 -17.10 13.27 -4.77
CA VAL A 30 -16.93 12.54 -3.51
C VAL A 30 -18.07 12.86 -2.54
N ALA A 31 -18.57 14.10 -2.52
CA ALA A 31 -19.73 14.44 -1.71
C ALA A 31 -20.96 13.64 -2.15
N VAL A 32 -21.18 13.51 -3.47
CA VAL A 32 -22.25 12.67 -4.03
C VAL A 32 -22.06 11.20 -3.63
N GLU A 33 -20.88 10.62 -3.85
CA GLU A 33 -20.59 9.22 -3.50
C GLU A 33 -20.74 8.96 -1.98
N ALA A 34 -20.32 9.90 -1.14
CA ALA A 34 -20.44 9.81 0.32
C ALA A 34 -21.87 10.09 0.84
N GLY A 35 -22.79 10.53 -0.02
CA GLY A 35 -24.14 10.96 0.38
C GLY A 35 -24.13 12.18 1.31
N LEU A 36 -23.22 13.13 1.06
CA LEU A 36 -23.06 14.38 1.81
C LEU A 36 -23.31 15.59 0.90
N THR A 37 -23.58 16.74 1.51
CA THR A 37 -23.56 18.01 0.78
C THR A 37 -22.11 18.46 0.55
N LYS A 38 -21.87 19.28 -0.48
CA LYS A 38 -20.55 19.89 -0.72
C LYS A 38 -20.04 20.65 0.51
N GLY A 39 -20.91 21.41 1.18
CA GLY A 39 -20.56 22.10 2.43
C GLY A 39 -20.18 21.15 3.56
N GLY A 40 -20.90 20.02 3.69
CA GLY A 40 -20.58 18.98 4.68
C GLY A 40 -19.25 18.29 4.43
N LEU A 41 -18.88 18.06 3.17
CA LEU A 41 -17.56 17.54 2.82
C LEU A 41 -16.46 18.58 3.03
N MET A 42 -16.69 19.83 2.62
CA MET A 42 -15.73 20.94 2.78
C MET A 42 -15.40 21.25 4.24
N TYR A 43 -16.31 20.94 5.18
CA TYR A 43 -16.01 20.99 6.61
C TYR A 43 -14.84 20.08 7.02
N HIS A 44 -14.69 18.93 6.36
CA HIS A 44 -13.61 17.98 6.61
C HIS A 44 -12.40 18.21 5.70
N PHE A 45 -12.65 18.53 4.43
CA PHE A 45 -11.61 18.69 3.41
C PHE A 45 -11.84 19.97 2.62
N PRO A 46 -11.15 21.08 2.98
CA PRO A 46 -11.40 22.38 2.37
C PRO A 46 -10.98 22.45 0.89
N ALA A 47 -10.09 21.56 0.46
CA ALA A 47 -9.54 21.49 -0.89
C ALA A 47 -9.33 20.03 -1.34
N ARG A 48 -9.22 19.79 -2.66
CA ARG A 48 -8.97 18.45 -3.23
C ARG A 48 -7.64 17.89 -2.73
N GLU A 49 -6.64 18.75 -2.60
CA GLU A 49 -5.29 18.42 -2.14
C GLU A 49 -5.34 17.92 -0.69
N ALA A 50 -6.11 18.58 0.18
CA ALA A 50 -6.31 18.13 1.57
C ALA A 50 -7.01 16.77 1.65
N LEU A 51 -7.96 16.50 0.73
CA LEU A 51 -8.59 15.18 0.61
C LEU A 51 -7.58 14.12 0.15
N LEU A 52 -6.72 14.43 -0.83
CA LEU A 52 -5.70 13.52 -1.34
C LEU A 52 -4.66 13.15 -0.29
N VAL A 53 -4.12 14.13 0.44
CA VAL A 53 -3.18 13.88 1.55
C VAL A 53 -3.82 12.94 2.57
N ALA A 54 -5.07 13.22 2.96
CA ALA A 54 -5.80 12.39 3.90
C ALA A 54 -6.12 10.98 3.37
N LEU A 55 -6.35 10.86 2.06
CA LEU A 55 -6.58 9.58 1.39
C LEU A 55 -5.30 8.74 1.39
N HIS A 56 -4.14 9.32 1.09
CA HIS A 56 -2.87 8.60 1.20
C HIS A 56 -2.57 8.13 2.62
N GLN A 57 -2.79 8.98 3.62
CA GLN A 57 -2.63 8.59 5.02
C GLN A 57 -3.54 7.41 5.38
N TRP A 58 -4.82 7.49 5.01
CA TRP A 58 -5.78 6.44 5.30
C TRP A 58 -5.43 5.13 4.58
N LEU A 59 -4.98 5.19 3.32
CA LEU A 59 -4.56 4.01 2.56
C LEU A 59 -3.29 3.37 3.11
N ALA A 60 -2.30 4.16 3.54
CA ALA A 60 -1.11 3.65 4.20
C ALA A 60 -1.48 2.93 5.52
N GLU A 61 -2.42 3.48 6.29
CA GLU A 61 -2.95 2.81 7.50
C GLU A 61 -3.68 1.51 7.16
N GLN A 62 -4.47 1.47 6.07
CA GLN A 62 -5.13 0.23 5.62
C GLN A 62 -4.10 -0.81 5.18
N TRP A 63 -3.06 -0.39 4.46
CA TRP A 63 -1.99 -1.27 4.01
C TRP A 63 -1.21 -1.86 5.18
N GLU A 64 -0.83 -1.04 6.16
CA GLU A 64 -0.19 -1.53 7.39
C GLU A 64 -1.10 -2.51 8.14
N ALA A 65 -2.39 -2.24 8.24
CA ALA A 65 -3.34 -3.16 8.86
C ALA A 65 -3.45 -4.50 8.12
N GLN A 66 -3.35 -4.51 6.78
CA GLN A 66 -3.29 -5.74 5.98
C GLN A 66 -2.01 -6.53 6.25
N LEU A 67 -0.86 -5.86 6.34
CA LEU A 67 0.41 -6.48 6.69
C LEU A 67 0.38 -7.09 8.09
N GLU A 68 -0.16 -6.37 9.08
CA GLU A 68 -0.33 -6.87 10.45
C GLU A 68 -1.28 -8.07 10.51
N ALA A 69 -2.37 -8.04 9.75
CA ALA A 69 -3.32 -9.13 9.67
C ALA A 69 -2.69 -10.39 9.06
N GLU A 70 -1.92 -10.23 7.98
CA GLU A 70 -1.22 -11.33 7.34
C GLU A 70 -0.11 -11.92 8.23
N ALA A 71 0.65 -11.07 8.92
CA ALA A 71 1.68 -11.51 9.86
C ALA A 71 1.10 -12.07 11.18
N GLY A 72 -0.16 -11.75 11.50
CA GLY A 72 -0.81 -12.06 12.76
C GLY A 72 -0.28 -11.29 13.97
N LYS A 73 0.56 -10.26 13.76
CA LYS A 73 1.21 -9.47 14.82
C LYS A 73 1.71 -8.12 14.28
N LYS A 74 2.15 -7.25 15.19
CA LYS A 74 2.73 -5.93 14.86
C LYS A 74 4.11 -6.06 14.24
N ALA A 75 4.50 -5.13 13.38
CA ALA A 75 5.83 -5.10 12.77
C ALA A 75 6.96 -5.23 13.80
N ALA A 76 6.87 -4.55 14.95
CA ALA A 76 7.88 -4.62 16.01
C ALA A 76 8.10 -6.05 16.57
N ASP A 77 7.09 -6.92 16.50
CA ASP A 77 7.11 -8.28 17.03
C ASP A 77 7.40 -9.35 15.96
N THR A 78 7.61 -8.93 14.71
CA THR A 78 7.91 -9.82 13.58
C THR A 78 9.41 -9.98 13.35
N THR A 79 9.81 -11.17 12.91
CA THR A 79 11.13 -11.43 12.33
C THR A 79 11.24 -10.85 10.90
N ALA A 80 12.45 -10.76 10.36
CA ALA A 80 12.67 -10.27 9.00
C ALA A 80 11.95 -11.15 7.95
N THR A 81 12.00 -12.49 8.11
CA THR A 81 11.25 -13.43 7.27
C THR A 81 9.74 -13.24 7.37
N GLU A 82 9.20 -13.04 8.57
CA GLU A 82 7.76 -12.80 8.76
C GLU A 82 7.31 -11.50 8.08
N ARG A 83 8.07 -10.41 8.23
CA ARG A 83 7.78 -9.13 7.55
C ARG A 83 7.72 -9.28 6.05
N LEU A 84 8.73 -9.91 5.47
CA LEU A 84 8.86 -10.04 4.02
C LEU A 84 7.84 -11.03 3.44
N THR A 85 7.49 -12.09 4.17
CA THR A 85 6.42 -13.00 3.77
C THR A 85 5.07 -12.30 3.75
N ALA A 86 4.74 -11.53 4.80
CA ALA A 86 3.53 -10.73 4.84
C ALA A 86 3.50 -9.69 3.71
N TYR A 87 4.61 -8.99 3.50
CA TYR A 87 4.77 -8.03 2.41
C TYR A 87 4.51 -8.66 1.04
N ALA A 88 5.20 -9.77 0.73
CA ALA A 88 5.06 -10.45 -0.56
C ALA A 88 3.63 -10.92 -0.84
N ARG A 89 2.92 -11.42 0.19
CA ARG A 89 1.52 -11.84 0.07
C ARG A 89 0.57 -10.67 -0.16
N VAL A 90 0.68 -9.61 0.65
CA VAL A 90 -0.18 -8.42 0.51
C VAL A 90 0.04 -7.74 -0.83
N SER A 91 1.28 -7.63 -1.30
CA SER A 91 1.60 -7.07 -2.62
C SER A 91 1.04 -7.87 -3.79
N LEU A 92 0.74 -9.15 -3.59
CA LEU A 92 0.20 -10.05 -4.61
C LEU A 92 -1.34 -10.03 -4.73
N GLU A 93 -2.03 -9.54 -3.70
CA GLU A 93 -3.49 -9.49 -3.62
C GLU A 93 -4.04 -8.08 -3.87
N SER A 94 -3.26 -7.03 -3.62
CA SER A 94 -3.72 -5.65 -3.59
C SER A 94 -3.43 -4.83 -4.85
N ALA A 95 -2.81 -5.40 -5.89
CA ALA A 95 -2.35 -4.63 -7.03
C ALA A 95 -3.49 -4.20 -7.97
N THR A 96 -3.84 -2.91 -7.95
CA THR A 96 -4.76 -2.32 -8.94
C THR A 96 -4.14 -1.14 -9.70
N ARG A 97 -4.69 -0.86 -10.88
CA ARG A 97 -4.31 0.32 -11.67
C ARG A 97 -4.56 1.63 -10.91
N ALA A 98 -5.57 1.68 -10.05
CA ALA A 98 -5.89 2.89 -9.32
C ALA A 98 -4.91 3.15 -8.17
N ASP A 99 -4.38 2.10 -7.53
CA ASP A 99 -3.30 2.24 -6.55
C ASP A 99 -2.03 2.82 -7.21
N LEU A 100 -1.69 2.38 -8.42
CA LEU A 100 -0.58 2.95 -9.19
C LEU A 100 -0.84 4.42 -9.56
N GLN A 101 -2.07 4.78 -9.96
CA GLN A 101 -2.42 6.18 -10.25
C GLN A 101 -2.29 7.06 -9.00
N LEU A 102 -2.72 6.57 -7.84
CA LEU A 102 -2.55 7.27 -6.57
C LEU A 102 -1.07 7.42 -6.24
N MET A 103 -0.27 6.35 -6.37
CA MET A 103 1.17 6.39 -6.10
C MET A 103 1.92 7.40 -6.97
N LEU A 104 1.48 7.60 -8.22
CA LEU A 104 2.08 8.53 -9.18
C LEU A 104 1.53 9.96 -9.10
N GLU A 105 0.45 10.19 -8.35
CA GLU A 105 -0.09 11.55 -8.18
C GLU A 105 0.89 12.41 -7.40
N SER A 106 1.24 13.55 -7.98
CA SER A 106 2.06 14.54 -7.28
C SER A 106 1.21 15.23 -6.22
N VAL A 107 1.45 14.88 -4.96
CA VAL A 107 0.86 15.57 -3.80
C VAL A 107 1.92 16.51 -3.23
N PRO A 108 1.57 17.74 -2.82
CA PRO A 108 2.53 18.61 -2.14
C PRO A 108 3.05 17.91 -0.88
N HIS A 109 4.31 17.49 -0.92
CA HIS A 109 5.01 16.93 0.24
C HIS A 109 5.62 18.09 1.03
N GLU A 110 4.84 18.75 1.88
CA GLU A 110 5.43 19.66 2.86
C GLU A 110 6.15 18.83 3.93
N GLU A 111 7.49 18.81 3.86
CA GLU A 111 8.52 18.43 4.87
C GLU A 111 8.35 17.14 5.72
N THR A 112 7.26 16.40 5.57
CA THR A 112 6.94 15.21 6.34
C THR A 112 6.85 14.00 5.42
N THR A 113 7.43 12.91 5.91
CA THR A 113 7.59 11.62 5.24
C THR A 113 6.33 11.17 4.50
N TRP A 114 6.51 10.65 3.29
CA TRP A 114 5.43 10.03 2.53
C TRP A 114 4.82 8.89 3.36
N PRO A 115 3.50 8.85 3.63
CA PRO A 115 2.91 7.88 4.57
C PRO A 115 3.27 6.42 4.28
N TRP A 116 3.40 6.09 3.00
CA TRP A 116 3.83 4.78 2.53
C TRP A 116 5.28 4.44 2.90
N ALA A 117 6.18 5.42 2.87
CA ALA A 117 7.57 5.24 3.26
C ALA A 117 7.70 4.89 4.75
N ASP A 118 6.87 5.48 5.61
CA ASP A 118 6.86 5.19 7.04
C ASP A 118 6.39 3.76 7.34
N VAL A 119 5.36 3.30 6.64
CA VAL A 119 4.92 1.89 6.72
C VAL A 119 6.04 0.99 6.22
N LEU A 120 6.62 1.29 5.06
CA LEU A 120 7.67 0.49 4.46
C LEU A 120 8.92 0.38 5.35
N ALA A 121 9.32 1.46 6.01
CA ALA A 121 10.43 1.47 6.96
C ALA A 121 10.16 0.60 8.21
N ARG A 122 8.88 0.45 8.62
CA ARG A 122 8.49 -0.50 9.68
C ARG A 122 8.48 -1.94 9.18
N TRP A 123 8.10 -2.16 7.92
CA TRP A 123 7.90 -3.49 7.35
C TRP A 123 9.09 -4.04 6.56
N SER A 124 10.20 -3.31 6.50
CA SER A 124 11.41 -3.75 5.81
C SER A 124 12.66 -3.14 6.43
N GLU A 125 13.80 -3.78 6.20
CA GLU A 125 15.09 -3.28 6.66
C GLU A 125 15.58 -2.12 5.75
N PRO A 126 16.38 -1.19 6.30
CA PRO A 126 17.07 -0.19 5.48
C PRO A 126 17.91 -0.84 4.38
N ALA A 127 17.88 -0.27 3.18
CA ALA A 127 18.57 -0.84 2.02
C ALA A 127 20.10 -0.83 2.18
N GLU A 128 20.62 0.09 2.97
CA GLU A 128 22.04 0.26 3.30
C GLU A 128 22.62 -0.98 4.00
N ASN A 129 21.78 -1.77 4.70
CA ASN A 129 22.21 -3.03 5.31
C ASN A 129 22.70 -4.03 4.24
N ALA A 130 22.13 -4.00 3.04
CA ALA A 130 22.51 -4.88 1.94
C ALA A 130 23.90 -4.59 1.36
N GLU A 131 24.54 -3.46 1.70
CA GLU A 131 25.90 -3.15 1.25
C GLU A 131 26.95 -4.05 1.93
N HIS A 132 26.62 -4.61 3.10
CA HIS A 132 27.58 -5.30 3.97
C HIS A 132 27.09 -6.67 4.49
N ASP A 133 25.84 -7.04 4.23
CA ASP A 133 25.23 -8.31 4.64
C ASP A 133 24.53 -8.99 3.46
N ASP A 134 25.04 -10.14 3.03
CA ASP A 134 24.47 -10.95 1.93
C ASP A 134 23.04 -11.44 2.23
N ALA A 135 22.72 -11.67 3.51
CA ALA A 135 21.37 -12.04 3.91
C ALA A 135 20.42 -10.84 3.78
N ALA A 136 20.86 -9.64 4.16
CA ALA A 136 20.12 -8.40 3.92
C ALA A 136 19.96 -8.10 2.42
N LEU A 137 21.00 -8.35 1.62
CA LEU A 137 20.92 -8.25 0.16
C LEU A 137 19.88 -9.20 -0.42
N THR A 138 19.84 -10.45 0.06
CA THR A 138 18.84 -11.42 -0.39
C THR A 138 17.42 -11.01 0.01
N ARG A 139 17.23 -10.47 1.22
CA ARG A 139 15.95 -9.89 1.67
C ARG A 139 15.52 -8.71 0.80
N LEU A 140 16.46 -7.81 0.45
CA LEU A 140 16.19 -6.69 -0.45
C LEU A 140 15.79 -7.18 -1.84
N VAL A 141 16.48 -8.17 -2.41
CA VAL A 141 16.12 -8.79 -3.70
C VAL A 141 14.71 -9.38 -3.66
N ALA A 142 14.37 -10.12 -2.61
CA ALA A 142 13.05 -10.71 -2.44
C ALA A 142 11.95 -9.64 -2.29
N ARG A 143 12.21 -8.54 -1.59
CA ARG A 143 11.30 -7.38 -1.51
C ARG A 143 11.11 -6.73 -2.88
N LEU A 144 12.20 -6.44 -3.61
CA LEU A 144 12.13 -5.85 -4.95
C LEU A 144 11.40 -6.75 -5.95
N ALA A 145 11.50 -8.08 -5.79
CA ALA A 145 10.71 -9.02 -6.57
C ALA A 145 9.21 -8.91 -6.26
N ALA A 146 8.83 -8.71 -5.00
CA ALA A 146 7.44 -8.45 -4.62
C ALA A 146 6.94 -7.10 -5.19
N ASP A 147 7.76 -6.05 -5.14
CA ASP A 147 7.45 -4.72 -5.72
C ASP A 147 7.21 -4.83 -7.24
N GLY A 148 8.12 -5.50 -7.95
CA GLY A 148 8.02 -5.71 -9.40
C GLY A 148 6.79 -6.53 -9.79
N LEU A 149 6.38 -7.47 -8.93
CA LEU A 149 5.19 -8.30 -9.13
C LEU A 149 3.90 -7.52 -8.95
N TRP A 150 3.82 -6.69 -7.90
CA TRP A 150 2.73 -5.73 -7.72
C TRP A 150 2.63 -4.79 -8.94
N MET A 151 3.76 -4.25 -9.39
CA MET A 151 3.81 -3.34 -10.54
C MET A 151 3.41 -4.04 -11.85
N TYR A 152 3.83 -5.30 -12.06
CA TYR A 152 3.45 -6.10 -13.24
C TYR A 152 1.92 -6.24 -13.36
N GLN A 153 1.24 -6.50 -12.24
CA GLN A 153 -0.22 -6.58 -12.20
C GLN A 153 -0.87 -5.21 -12.36
N ALA A 154 -0.38 -4.18 -11.67
CA ALA A 154 -0.94 -2.83 -11.73
C ALA A 154 -0.84 -2.19 -13.13
N LEU A 155 0.23 -2.49 -13.88
CA LEU A 155 0.41 -2.05 -15.27
C LEU A 155 -0.44 -2.85 -16.27
N GLY A 156 -1.08 -3.94 -15.83
CA GLY A 156 -1.90 -4.78 -16.70
C GLY A 156 -1.10 -5.54 -17.75
N TYR A 157 0.19 -5.81 -17.49
CA TYR A 157 1.03 -6.58 -18.42
C TYR A 157 0.59 -8.05 -18.55
N GLY A 158 -0.23 -8.54 -17.61
CA GLY A 158 -0.91 -9.83 -17.71
C GLY A 158 -1.62 -10.19 -16.40
N GLU A 159 -2.73 -10.93 -16.50
CA GLU A 159 -3.37 -11.52 -15.33
C GLU A 159 -2.63 -12.78 -14.89
N LEU A 160 -2.13 -12.79 -13.65
CA LEU A 160 -1.53 -13.97 -13.07
C LEU A 160 -2.61 -14.85 -12.45
N SER A 161 -2.65 -16.12 -12.87
CA SER A 161 -3.56 -17.08 -12.26
C SER A 161 -3.30 -17.18 -10.75
N PRO A 162 -4.33 -17.47 -9.92
CA PRO A 162 -4.14 -17.66 -8.49
C PRO A 162 -3.06 -18.69 -8.14
N GLU A 163 -2.95 -19.75 -8.95
CA GLU A 163 -1.91 -20.77 -8.81
C GLU A 163 -0.49 -20.20 -9.04
N LEU A 164 -0.29 -19.42 -10.10
CA LEU A 164 1.01 -18.81 -10.38
C LEU A 164 1.37 -17.78 -9.32
N ARG A 165 0.40 -17.01 -8.83
CA ARG A 165 0.60 -16.08 -7.69
C ARG A 165 1.11 -16.83 -6.46
N GLY A 166 0.44 -17.91 -6.06
CA GLY A 166 0.86 -18.72 -4.91
C GLY A 166 2.28 -19.28 -5.07
N ARG A 167 2.63 -19.77 -6.26
CA ARG A 167 3.98 -20.28 -6.56
C ARG A 167 5.05 -19.17 -6.51
N LEU A 168 4.72 -17.96 -6.95
CA LEU A 168 5.64 -16.81 -6.86
C LEU A 168 5.84 -16.37 -5.42
N THR A 169 4.76 -16.27 -4.62
CA THR A 169 4.87 -16.01 -3.17
C THR A 169 5.80 -17.00 -2.51
N GLU A 170 5.55 -18.29 -2.73
CA GLU A 170 6.32 -19.35 -2.09
C GLU A 170 7.79 -19.31 -2.52
N ARG A 171 8.06 -18.97 -3.79
CA ARG A 171 9.42 -18.80 -4.29
C ARG A 171 10.12 -17.61 -3.62
N ILE A 172 9.44 -16.48 -3.44
CA ILE A 172 9.98 -15.29 -2.75
C ILE A 172 10.25 -15.60 -1.28
N THR A 173 9.31 -16.24 -0.57
CA THR A 173 9.49 -16.63 0.84
C THR A 173 10.69 -17.57 1.00
N ARG A 174 10.82 -18.60 0.16
CA ARG A 174 11.95 -19.54 0.25
C ARG A 174 13.31 -18.87 0.05
N LEU A 175 13.42 -17.84 -0.80
CA LEU A 175 14.67 -17.09 -0.97
C LEU A 175 15.15 -16.47 0.35
N VAL A 176 14.21 -16.03 1.18
CA VAL A 176 14.50 -15.40 2.47
C VAL A 176 14.87 -16.45 3.52
N GLU A 177 14.12 -17.55 3.58
CA GLU A 177 14.43 -18.67 4.49
C GLU A 177 15.80 -19.29 4.19
N ASP A 178 16.21 -19.34 2.93
CA ASP A 178 17.52 -19.84 2.52
C ASP A 178 18.63 -18.89 2.97
N ALA A 179 18.39 -17.58 2.95
CA ALA A 179 19.34 -16.56 3.39
C ALA A 179 19.58 -16.55 4.91
N GLU A 180 18.60 -16.97 5.71
CA GLU A 180 18.75 -17.06 7.17
C GLU A 180 19.45 -18.36 7.64
N ARG A 181 19.62 -19.34 6.73
CA ARG A 181 20.22 -20.65 7.04
C ARG A 181 21.72 -20.76 6.71
N GLY A 182 22.26 -19.82 5.93
CA GLY A 182 23.67 -19.76 5.53
C GLY A 182 24.51 -18.96 6.52
#